data_AF-A0A1E7FNR9-F1
#
_entry.id   AF-A0A1E7FNR9-F1
#
_cell.length_a   1.000
_cell.length_b   1.000
_cell.length_c   1.000
_cell.angle_alpha   90.00
_cell.angle_beta   90.00
_cell.angle_gamma   90.00
#
_symmetry.space_group_name_H-M   'P 1'
#
loop_
_entity.id
_entity.type
_entity.pdbx_description
1 polymer ?
#
loop_
_entity_poly.entity_id
_entity_poly.type
_entity_poly.pdbx_seq_one_letter_code
_entity_poly.pdbx_strand_id
1 'polypeptide(L)'
;MRLFSSRILGFQFYIGVVFVVIGCTTSIFSTSLIIVEAFSVGKQYCRGGARYSGRHSAVTGTFQEMVVEPCESTSSVDGVGDGDGESSHEKVTKILSEWFQGDFDNYAQVVEDRKNGLLPREGGGHEHFHCTLVPVTESTRLAAFFFDGNPNRIFRFRYYELLTPTIINDVDHQHSNNVTVEMRLNTLHPELEQLLKSHSTDPLSWPDIFKNFQHEGVSSNSSSGSSSSSGSDEKNQKVIPLSKCEIVWSFDKDPIQHSYISSDDGKDDEAENMSLHAVMVHGEQVVNSTIVPGMQIRILDQLSLYQHVFYINDRGFDPITGAFIYGNQRDIPYRLERVSNILPSATSAADDDDGSSSTADRRERLQLEVINPELEWTIGPKYRTIEEYDSKLKVIGGPSTGINKKDFKSGQGKS
;
A
#
# COMPACT_ATOMS: atom_id res chain seq x y z
N MET A 1 -57.51 -44.12 -29.84
CA MET A 1 -56.15 -44.67 -30.09
C MET A 1 -56.04 -45.11 -31.55
N ARG A 2 -55.41 -44.28 -32.39
CA ARG A 2 -54.66 -44.67 -33.61
C ARG A 2 -53.97 -43.42 -34.14
N LEU A 3 -52.72 -43.64 -34.54
CA LEU A 3 -51.64 -42.70 -34.84
C LEU A 3 -51.78 -42.00 -36.20
N PHE A 4 -51.24 -40.78 -36.29
CA PHE A 4 -50.47 -40.22 -37.42
C PHE A 4 -49.60 -39.08 -36.84
N SER A 5 -48.30 -39.32 -36.57
CA SER A 5 -47.15 -39.08 -37.47
C SER A 5 -47.06 -37.65 -38.00
N SER A 6 -46.12 -36.85 -37.44
CA SER A 6 -45.59 -35.63 -38.07
C SER A 6 -44.15 -35.37 -37.63
N ARG A 7 -43.25 -35.75 -38.54
CA ARG A 7 -42.06 -35.05 -39.03
C ARG A 7 -41.17 -34.25 -38.06
N ILE A 8 -40.02 -34.88 -37.85
CA ILE A 8 -38.66 -34.37 -37.68
C ILE A 8 -38.39 -33.07 -38.47
N LEU A 9 -37.83 -32.07 -37.80
CA LEU A 9 -37.02 -31.00 -38.37
C LEU A 9 -35.77 -30.85 -37.50
N GLY A 10 -34.66 -31.37 -38.01
CA GLY A 10 -33.34 -31.22 -37.40
C GLY A 10 -32.77 -29.84 -37.69
N PHE A 11 -32.21 -29.20 -36.67
CA PHE A 11 -31.32 -28.07 -36.83
C PHE A 11 -29.89 -28.59 -36.89
N GLN A 12 -29.27 -28.45 -38.05
CA GLN A 12 -27.87 -28.75 -38.32
C GLN A 12 -26.99 -27.59 -37.85
N PHE A 13 -25.89 -27.94 -37.18
CA PHE A 13 -24.74 -27.08 -36.93
C PHE A 13 -24.08 -26.65 -38.25
N TYR A 14 -23.69 -25.38 -38.36
CA TYR A 14 -22.67 -24.94 -39.29
C TYR A 14 -21.50 -24.34 -38.51
N ILE A 15 -20.44 -25.14 -38.41
CA ILE A 15 -19.08 -24.71 -38.11
C ILE A 15 -18.53 -24.14 -39.43
N GLY A 16 -18.26 -22.83 -39.44
CA GLY A 16 -17.58 -22.15 -40.53
C GLY A 16 -16.21 -21.66 -40.06
N VAL A 17 -15.21 -22.53 -40.17
CA VAL A 17 -13.80 -22.13 -40.11
C VAL A 17 -13.44 -21.55 -41.48
N VAL A 18 -13.11 -20.26 -41.54
CA VAL A 18 -12.51 -19.65 -42.72
C VAL A 18 -11.16 -19.07 -42.29
N PHE A 19 -10.09 -19.72 -42.77
CA PHE A 19 -8.75 -19.15 -42.77
C PHE A 19 -8.65 -18.16 -43.93
N VAL A 20 -8.36 -16.90 -43.65
CA VAL A 20 -7.74 -15.99 -44.61
C VAL A 20 -6.47 -15.46 -43.96
N VAL A 21 -5.34 -15.94 -44.48
CA VAL A 21 -4.00 -15.38 -44.24
C VAL A 21 -3.78 -14.33 -45.32
N ILE A 22 -3.79 -13.05 -44.93
CA ILE A 22 -3.08 -11.98 -45.64
C ILE A 22 -2.45 -11.09 -44.57
N GLY A 23 -1.12 -10.96 -44.65
CA GLY A 23 -0.32 -10.26 -43.68
C GLY A 23 -0.19 -8.75 -43.91
N CYS A 24 0.66 -8.20 -43.03
CA CYS A 24 1.27 -6.87 -43.02
C CYS A 24 0.52 -5.68 -42.36
N THR A 25 1.16 -5.25 -41.27
CA THR A 25 1.41 -3.88 -40.82
C THR A 25 0.23 -3.08 -40.26
N THR A 26 0.04 -3.13 -38.95
CA THR A 26 0.28 -2.00 -38.01
C THR A 26 -0.14 -2.43 -36.61
N SER A 27 0.81 -2.42 -35.67
CA SER A 27 0.55 -2.69 -34.25
C SER A 27 -0.20 -1.50 -33.66
N ILE A 28 -1.50 -1.66 -33.43
CA ILE A 28 -2.28 -0.74 -32.60
C ILE A 28 -2.18 -1.26 -31.18
N PHE A 29 -1.37 -0.59 -30.35
CA PHE A 29 -1.38 -0.77 -28.91
C PHE A 29 -2.76 -0.38 -28.38
N SER A 30 -3.53 -1.37 -27.93
CA SER A 30 -4.76 -1.17 -27.18
C SER A 30 -4.38 -0.77 -25.74
N THR A 31 -4.08 0.51 -25.53
CA THR A 31 -4.13 1.10 -24.19
C THR A 31 -5.58 1.19 -23.77
N SER A 32 -5.98 0.38 -22.80
CA SER A 32 -7.21 0.61 -22.04
C SER A 32 -7.00 1.89 -21.21
N LEU A 33 -7.27 3.03 -21.84
CA LEU A 33 -7.30 4.35 -21.21
C LEU A 33 -8.55 4.41 -20.32
N ILE A 34 -8.36 4.40 -19.01
CA ILE A 34 -9.43 4.76 -18.07
C ILE A 34 -9.57 6.27 -18.13
N ILE A 35 -10.51 6.74 -18.97
CA ILE A 35 -10.91 8.16 -19.01
C ILE A 35 -11.70 8.44 -17.72
N VAL A 36 -11.09 9.20 -16.81
CA VAL A 36 -11.83 9.92 -15.75
C VAL A 36 -12.22 11.26 -16.36
N GLU A 37 -13.46 11.39 -16.80
CA GLU A 37 -14.03 12.69 -17.16
C GLU A 37 -14.22 13.52 -15.89
N ALA A 38 -13.32 14.47 -15.65
CA ALA A 38 -13.53 15.54 -14.70
C ALA A 38 -14.47 16.57 -15.35
N PHE A 39 -15.77 16.46 -15.11
CA PHE A 39 -16.71 17.54 -15.39
C PHE A 39 -16.46 18.68 -14.39
N SER A 40 -15.71 19.70 -14.81
CA SER A 40 -15.70 21.00 -14.15
C SER A 40 -17.00 21.73 -14.49
N VAL A 41 -18.02 21.58 -13.65
CA VAL A 41 -19.20 22.45 -13.68
C VAL A 41 -18.84 23.72 -12.92
N GLY A 42 -18.45 24.76 -13.65
CA GLY A 42 -18.26 26.09 -13.10
C GLY A 42 -19.55 26.58 -12.44
N LYS A 43 -19.57 26.65 -11.10
CA LYS A 43 -20.58 27.40 -10.35
C LYS A 43 -20.03 28.79 -10.03
N GLN A 44 -20.54 29.75 -10.78
CA GLN A 44 -20.41 31.18 -10.54
C GLN A 44 -21.19 31.52 -9.25
N TYR A 45 -20.50 31.80 -8.15
CA TYR A 45 -21.17 32.26 -6.93
C TYR A 45 -21.47 33.76 -7.03
N CYS A 46 -22.74 34.07 -7.25
CA CYS A 46 -23.29 35.40 -6.98
C CYS A 46 -23.36 35.63 -5.47
N ARG A 47 -22.77 36.73 -5.00
CA ARG A 47 -22.97 37.29 -3.67
C ARG A 47 -24.47 37.60 -3.48
N GLY A 48 -25.12 36.89 -2.55
CA GLY A 48 -26.46 37.19 -2.09
C GLY A 48 -26.54 36.94 -0.59
N GLY A 49 -26.55 38.02 0.20
CA GLY A 49 -26.75 37.94 1.63
C GLY A 49 -28.18 37.52 1.96
N ALA A 50 -28.31 36.46 2.76
CA ALA A 50 -29.56 36.09 3.41
C ALA A 50 -29.30 35.92 4.90
N ARG A 51 -29.96 36.77 5.70
CA ARG A 51 -30.02 36.68 7.15
C ARG A 51 -30.78 35.41 7.52
N TYR A 52 -30.15 34.52 8.28
CA TYR A 52 -30.83 33.45 9.01
C TYR A 52 -30.80 33.78 10.49
N SER A 53 -31.97 34.13 11.04
CA SER A 53 -32.21 34.22 12.47
C SER A 53 -32.62 32.84 12.98
N GLY A 54 -31.68 32.10 13.56
CA GLY A 54 -31.95 30.88 14.31
C GLY A 54 -31.52 31.08 15.75
N ARG A 55 -32.50 31.18 16.66
CA ARG A 55 -32.30 31.18 18.12
C ARG A 55 -31.62 29.86 18.53
N HIS A 56 -30.41 29.95 19.08
CA HIS A 56 -29.89 28.95 20.01
C HIS A 56 -29.51 29.63 21.32
N SER A 57 -30.04 29.07 22.41
CA SER A 57 -29.80 29.47 23.79
C SER A 57 -28.31 29.58 24.08
N ALA A 58 -27.92 30.72 24.63
CA ALA A 58 -26.62 30.92 25.24
C ALA A 58 -26.54 30.12 26.54
N VAL A 59 -25.65 29.14 26.58
CA VAL A 59 -24.98 28.69 27.82
C VAL A 59 -23.58 29.26 27.74
N THR A 60 -23.35 30.34 28.46
CA THR A 60 -22.03 30.95 28.67
C THR A 60 -21.23 30.07 29.63
N GLY A 61 -20.39 29.20 29.08
CA GLY A 61 -19.27 28.59 29.79
C GLY A 61 -18.01 29.38 29.47
N THR A 62 -17.44 30.03 30.49
CA THR A 62 -16.13 30.67 30.48
C THR A 62 -15.06 29.68 30.02
N PHE A 63 -14.39 29.97 28.90
CA PHE A 63 -13.16 29.28 28.48
C PHE A 63 -12.04 29.71 29.43
N GLN A 64 -11.62 28.77 30.27
CA GLN A 64 -10.42 28.88 31.08
C GLN A 64 -9.25 28.41 30.22
N GLU A 65 -8.28 29.30 30.06
CA GLU A 65 -6.99 29.05 29.42
C GLU A 65 -6.27 27.93 30.19
N MET A 66 -6.31 26.71 29.65
CA MET A 66 -5.54 25.59 30.19
C MET A 66 -4.10 25.76 29.71
N VAL A 67 -3.28 26.31 30.61
CA VAL A 67 -1.83 26.16 30.56
C VAL A 67 -1.55 24.67 30.71
N VAL A 68 -1.09 24.04 29.62
CA VAL A 68 -0.58 22.66 29.65
C VAL A 68 0.77 22.71 30.36
N GLU A 69 0.81 22.22 31.59
CA GLU A 69 2.08 21.97 32.28
C GLU A 69 2.84 20.84 31.56
N PRO A 70 4.17 20.95 31.41
CA PRO A 70 4.96 19.89 30.82
C PRO A 70 4.92 18.66 31.74
N CYS A 71 4.56 17.50 31.19
CA CYS A 71 4.72 16.21 31.87
C CYS A 71 6.20 16.00 32.18
N GLU A 72 6.59 16.20 33.45
CA GLU A 72 7.87 15.74 33.96
C GLU A 72 7.85 14.21 34.00
N SER A 73 8.55 13.59 33.05
CA SER A 73 8.82 12.15 33.04
C SER A 73 9.78 11.81 34.18
N THR A 74 9.25 11.10 35.17
CA THR A 74 10.05 10.53 36.27
C THR A 74 11.01 9.48 35.72
N SER A 75 12.27 9.85 35.60
CA SER A 75 13.39 8.94 35.36
C SER A 75 13.72 8.21 36.65
N SER A 76 13.34 6.94 36.74
CA SER A 76 13.86 6.06 37.77
C SER A 76 13.80 4.62 37.27
N VAL A 77 14.96 4.03 36.97
CA VAL A 77 15.46 2.74 37.51
C VAL A 77 16.92 2.59 37.04
N ASP A 78 17.86 2.78 37.97
CA ASP A 78 19.26 2.32 37.83
C ASP A 78 19.27 0.79 37.97
N GLY A 79 19.07 0.09 36.86
CA GLY A 79 19.20 -1.36 36.76
C GLY A 79 20.45 -1.71 35.95
N VAL A 80 21.58 -1.89 36.64
CA VAL A 80 22.82 -2.44 36.05
C VAL A 80 22.59 -3.93 35.77
N GLY A 81 22.04 -4.23 34.60
CA GLY A 81 22.03 -5.57 34.02
C GLY A 81 22.99 -5.60 32.84
N ASP A 82 23.95 -6.53 32.85
CA ASP A 82 24.82 -6.92 31.73
C ASP A 82 24.02 -7.55 30.57
N GLY A 83 22.93 -6.90 30.17
CA GLY A 83 22.12 -7.30 29.02
C GLY A 83 22.85 -6.87 27.76
N ASP A 84 23.12 -7.83 26.87
CA ASP A 84 23.69 -7.64 25.54
C ASP A 84 23.22 -6.31 24.95
N GLY A 85 24.15 -5.34 24.88
CA GLY A 85 23.89 -3.94 24.55
C GLY A 85 23.58 -3.74 23.07
N GLU A 86 22.57 -4.45 22.55
CA GLU A 86 22.02 -4.24 21.22
C GLU A 86 21.57 -2.77 21.15
N SER A 87 22.23 -2.03 20.26
CA SER A 87 21.96 -0.61 20.09
C SER A 87 20.50 -0.42 19.67
N SER A 88 19.87 0.69 20.07
CA SER A 88 18.48 0.99 19.65
C SER A 88 18.31 0.95 18.12
N HIS A 89 19.38 1.20 17.38
CA HIS A 89 19.49 1.05 15.93
C HIS A 89 19.23 -0.36 15.44
N GLU A 90 19.99 -1.30 15.97
CA GLU A 90 19.91 -2.70 15.59
C GLU A 90 18.50 -3.20 15.85
N LYS A 91 17.88 -2.74 16.95
CA LYS A 91 16.47 -3.03 17.27
C LYS A 91 15.49 -2.50 16.21
N VAL A 92 15.56 -1.22 15.81
CA VAL A 92 14.66 -0.68 14.76
C VAL A 92 14.86 -1.44 13.45
N THR A 93 16.12 -1.64 13.04
CA THR A 93 16.47 -2.31 11.78
C THR A 93 16.00 -3.77 11.76
N LYS A 94 16.16 -4.48 12.89
CA LYS A 94 15.70 -5.85 13.08
C LYS A 94 14.18 -5.94 12.99
N ILE A 95 13.47 -5.07 13.72
CA ILE A 95 12.01 -5.03 13.69
C ILE A 95 11.49 -4.72 12.28
N LEU A 96 12.07 -3.74 11.57
CA LEU A 96 11.67 -3.48 10.19
C LEU A 96 11.97 -4.68 9.28
N SER A 97 13.12 -5.33 9.46
CA SER A 97 13.47 -6.51 8.66
C SER A 97 12.47 -7.65 8.86
N GLU A 98 12.03 -7.87 10.10
CA GLU A 98 11.12 -8.95 10.48
C GLU A 98 9.64 -8.61 10.21
N TRP A 99 9.19 -7.42 10.61
CA TRP A 99 7.78 -7.04 10.61
C TRP A 99 7.37 -6.30 9.33
N PHE A 100 8.28 -5.59 8.64
CA PHE A 100 7.94 -4.83 7.42
C PHE A 100 8.04 -5.70 6.16
N GLN A 101 7.36 -6.86 6.21
CA GLN A 101 7.22 -7.84 5.14
C GLN A 101 5.98 -8.72 5.40
N GLY A 102 5.52 -9.47 4.40
CA GLY A 102 4.31 -10.29 4.50
C GLY A 102 3.06 -9.65 3.89
N ASP A 103 1.91 -10.25 4.15
CA ASP A 103 0.60 -9.79 3.67
C ASP A 103 -0.18 -9.09 4.78
N PHE A 104 -0.90 -8.03 4.43
CA PHE A 104 -1.73 -7.24 5.34
C PHE A 104 -3.05 -6.84 4.66
N ASP A 105 -4.17 -6.82 5.40
CA ASP A 105 -5.49 -6.55 4.83
C ASP A 105 -6.42 -5.82 5.83
N ASN A 106 -7.24 -4.88 5.34
CA ASN A 106 -8.15 -4.10 6.18
C ASN A 106 -9.62 -4.57 6.18
N TYR A 107 -9.90 -5.82 5.78
CA TYR A 107 -11.27 -6.32 5.65
C TYR A 107 -12.14 -6.12 6.89
N ALA A 108 -11.61 -6.40 8.09
CA ALA A 108 -12.34 -6.24 9.35
C ALA A 108 -12.80 -4.78 9.56
N GLN A 109 -11.93 -3.81 9.28
CA GLN A 109 -12.25 -2.38 9.33
C GLN A 109 -13.39 -2.04 8.36
N VAL A 110 -13.33 -2.56 7.14
CA VAL A 110 -14.36 -2.31 6.12
C VAL A 110 -15.70 -2.93 6.49
N VAL A 111 -15.71 -4.14 7.06
CA VAL A 111 -16.96 -4.77 7.54
C VAL A 111 -17.62 -3.90 8.60
N GLU A 112 -16.85 -3.37 9.56
CA GLU A 112 -17.39 -2.50 10.61
C GLU A 112 -17.86 -1.16 10.04
N ASP A 113 -17.15 -0.57 9.08
CA ASP A 113 -17.62 0.62 8.37
C ASP A 113 -18.98 0.40 7.71
N ARG A 114 -19.13 -0.70 6.98
CA ARG A 114 -20.39 -1.01 6.28
C ARG A 114 -21.54 -1.27 7.23
N LYS A 115 -21.27 -1.92 8.36
CA LYS A 115 -22.25 -2.10 9.45
C LYS A 115 -22.70 -0.77 10.04
N ASN A 116 -21.81 0.23 10.07
CA ASN A 116 -22.11 1.61 10.50
C ASN A 116 -22.63 2.51 9.36
N GLY A 117 -22.93 1.96 8.18
CA GLY A 117 -23.47 2.71 7.05
C GLY A 117 -22.46 3.62 6.35
N LEU A 118 -21.17 3.44 6.61
CA LEU A 118 -20.08 4.20 6.00
C LEU A 118 -19.69 3.54 4.67
N LEU A 119 -19.89 4.28 3.58
CA LEU A 119 -19.47 3.87 2.24
C LEU A 119 -18.09 4.44 1.91
N PRO A 120 -17.33 3.89 0.95
CA PRO A 120 -16.04 4.44 0.54
C PRO A 120 -16.09 5.91 0.13
N ARG A 121 -14.93 6.57 0.10
CA ARG A 121 -14.73 7.92 -0.43
C ARG A 121 -15.62 8.96 0.26
N GLU A 122 -16.56 9.57 -0.48
CA GLU A 122 -17.46 10.59 0.04
C GLU A 122 -18.37 10.08 1.16
N GLY A 123 -18.52 8.76 1.31
CA GLY A 123 -19.24 8.14 2.42
C GLY A 123 -18.45 8.05 3.73
N GLY A 124 -17.15 8.41 3.72
CA GLY A 124 -16.30 8.44 4.90
C GLY A 124 -15.88 7.07 5.47
N GLY A 125 -16.22 5.98 4.79
CA GLY A 125 -15.70 4.64 5.08
C GLY A 125 -14.48 4.31 4.22
N HIS A 126 -13.84 3.19 4.53
CA HIS A 126 -12.63 2.72 3.86
C HIS A 126 -12.97 1.83 2.65
N GLU A 127 -12.13 1.91 1.61
CA GLU A 127 -12.01 0.87 0.59
C GLU A 127 -11.39 -0.39 1.19
N HIS A 128 -11.79 -1.57 0.68
CA HIS A 128 -11.09 -2.81 1.00
C HIS A 128 -9.87 -2.96 0.11
N PHE A 129 -8.69 -3.00 0.72
CA PHE A 129 -7.46 -3.31 0.02
C PHE A 129 -6.51 -4.17 0.86
N HIS A 130 -5.61 -4.79 0.11
CA HIS A 130 -4.58 -5.67 0.60
C HIS A 130 -3.20 -5.09 0.24
N CYS A 131 -2.23 -5.29 1.11
CA CYS A 131 -0.84 -4.90 0.93
C CYS A 131 0.07 -6.13 1.06
N THR A 132 0.86 -6.42 0.02
CA THR A 132 1.89 -7.46 0.05
C THR A 132 3.26 -6.79 0.02
N LEU A 133 4.11 -7.09 1.01
CA LEU A 133 5.48 -6.60 1.17
C LEU A 133 6.47 -7.76 1.03
N VAL A 134 7.12 -7.88 -0.14
CA VAL A 134 8.05 -8.98 -0.45
C VAL A 134 9.51 -8.52 -0.29
N PRO A 135 10.34 -9.21 0.52
CA PRO A 135 11.77 -8.92 0.60
C PRO A 135 12.50 -9.21 -0.71
N VAL A 136 13.29 -8.23 -1.17
CA VAL A 136 14.20 -8.39 -2.32
C VAL A 136 15.65 -8.56 -1.84
N THR A 137 16.04 -7.77 -0.85
CA THR A 137 17.27 -7.93 -0.06
C THR A 137 16.91 -7.75 1.42
N GLU A 138 17.89 -7.83 2.32
CA GLU A 138 17.70 -7.51 3.75
C GLU A 138 17.08 -6.11 3.95
N SER A 139 17.53 -5.13 3.17
CA SER A 139 17.16 -3.72 3.31
C SER A 139 16.12 -3.22 2.30
N THR A 140 15.63 -4.05 1.37
CA THR A 140 14.68 -3.57 0.35
C THR A 140 13.44 -4.44 0.22
N ARG A 141 12.31 -3.80 -0.08
CA ARG A 141 10.99 -4.44 -0.18
C ARG A 141 10.28 -4.01 -1.47
N LEU A 142 9.68 -4.98 -2.17
CA LEU A 142 8.65 -4.71 -3.18
C LEU A 142 7.29 -4.71 -2.50
N ALA A 143 6.54 -3.63 -2.71
CA ALA A 143 5.21 -3.47 -2.16
C ALA A 143 4.16 -3.41 -3.27
N ALA A 144 3.10 -4.21 -3.16
CA ALA A 144 1.92 -4.12 -4.01
C ALA A 144 0.69 -3.82 -3.16
N PHE A 145 -0.16 -2.94 -3.67
CA PHE A 145 -1.47 -2.63 -3.08
C PHE A 145 -2.56 -2.95 -4.10
N PHE A 146 -3.53 -3.77 -3.70
CA PHE A 146 -4.60 -4.20 -4.58
C PHE A 146 -5.95 -4.22 -3.89
N PHE A 147 -7.00 -3.93 -4.65
CA PHE A 147 -8.35 -3.86 -4.11
C PHE A 147 -8.95 -5.23 -3.86
N ASP A 148 -9.81 -5.29 -2.85
CA ASP A 148 -10.77 -6.36 -2.64
C ASP A 148 -10.13 -7.74 -2.44
N GLY A 149 -8.89 -7.81 -1.94
CA GLY A 149 -8.13 -9.05 -1.84
C GLY A 149 -7.91 -9.74 -3.21
N ASN A 150 -7.91 -9.01 -4.33
CA ASN A 150 -7.66 -9.56 -5.65
C ASN A 150 -6.32 -9.10 -6.22
N PRO A 151 -5.28 -9.97 -6.28
CA PRO A 151 -3.95 -9.57 -6.75
C PRO A 151 -3.94 -9.10 -8.22
N ASN A 152 -4.95 -9.41 -9.02
CA ASN A 152 -5.05 -8.87 -10.39
C ASN A 152 -5.51 -7.41 -10.45
N ARG A 153 -5.86 -6.80 -9.31
CA ARG A 153 -6.37 -5.43 -9.20
C ARG A 153 -5.41 -4.51 -8.46
N ILE A 154 -4.12 -4.65 -8.74
CA ILE A 154 -3.07 -3.79 -8.22
C ILE A 154 -3.25 -2.37 -8.75
N PHE A 155 -3.35 -1.42 -7.81
CA PHE A 155 -3.44 0.01 -8.11
C PHE A 155 -2.16 0.77 -7.75
N ARG A 156 -1.25 0.16 -6.98
CA ARG A 156 0.03 0.77 -6.63
C ARG A 156 1.12 -0.29 -6.46
N PHE A 157 2.27 -0.04 -7.09
CA PHE A 157 3.55 -0.64 -6.73
C PHE A 157 4.47 0.40 -6.10
N ARG A 158 5.29 -0.03 -5.14
CA ARG A 158 6.42 0.73 -4.59
C ARG A 158 7.62 -0.19 -4.38
N TYR A 159 8.81 0.39 -4.49
CA TYR A 159 10.03 -0.24 -4.03
C TYR A 159 10.61 0.60 -2.89
N TYR A 160 10.69 -0.01 -1.71
CA TYR A 160 11.18 0.62 -0.50
C TYR A 160 12.63 0.22 -0.26
N GLU A 161 13.46 1.21 0.06
CA GLU A 161 14.85 1.01 0.49
C GLU A 161 15.02 1.53 1.91
N LEU A 162 15.28 0.63 2.85
CA LEU A 162 15.67 0.94 4.22
C LEU A 162 17.16 1.30 4.21
N LEU A 163 17.49 2.54 4.52
CA LEU A 163 18.87 2.96 4.62
C LEU A 163 19.39 2.62 6.00
N THR A 164 20.63 2.15 6.04
CA THR A 164 21.35 2.00 7.31
C THR A 164 21.30 3.35 8.04
N PRO A 165 20.85 3.39 9.31
CA PRO A 165 20.77 4.63 10.06
C PRO A 165 22.06 5.41 10.00
N THR A 166 21.91 6.70 9.76
CA THR A 166 23.01 7.65 9.87
C THR A 166 23.11 8.02 11.34
N ILE A 167 24.22 7.66 12.00
CA ILE A 167 24.52 8.19 13.33
C ILE A 167 24.80 9.68 13.14
N ILE A 168 23.79 10.51 13.35
CA ILE A 168 23.98 11.96 13.38
C ILE A 168 24.67 12.25 14.71
N ASN A 169 26.00 12.38 14.67
CA ASN A 169 26.77 12.90 15.79
C ASN A 169 26.49 14.40 15.92
N ASP A 170 25.28 14.76 16.35
CA ASP A 170 24.93 16.14 16.61
C ASP A 170 25.57 16.53 17.94
N VAL A 171 26.68 17.27 17.84
CA VAL A 171 27.59 17.56 18.95
C VAL A 171 26.93 18.45 20.02
N ASP A 172 25.81 19.08 19.70
CA ASP A 172 25.20 20.13 20.53
C ASP A 172 23.85 19.78 21.18
N HIS A 173 23.31 18.57 20.99
CA HIS A 173 22.02 18.17 21.58
C HIS A 173 22.13 16.95 22.50
N GLN A 174 22.44 17.25 23.75
CA GLN A 174 22.75 16.30 24.82
C GLN A 174 21.61 15.36 25.27
N HIS A 175 20.45 15.30 24.62
CA HIS A 175 19.23 14.73 25.24
C HIS A 175 18.32 13.82 24.40
N SER A 176 18.72 13.36 23.21
CA SER A 176 17.93 12.29 22.58
C SER A 176 18.78 11.44 21.63
N ASN A 177 19.11 10.22 22.06
CA ASN A 177 19.60 9.16 21.18
C ASN A 177 18.44 8.64 20.32
N ASN A 178 17.75 9.53 19.59
CA ASN A 178 16.62 9.18 18.75
C ASN A 178 17.18 8.49 17.51
N VAL A 179 17.22 7.17 17.60
CA VAL A 179 17.68 6.36 16.50
C VAL A 179 16.58 6.23 15.47
N THR A 180 16.93 6.59 14.23
CA THR A 180 16.01 6.66 13.10
C THR A 180 16.50 5.82 11.93
N VAL A 181 15.60 5.07 11.29
CA VAL A 181 15.86 4.41 9.99
C VAL A 181 15.15 5.20 8.89
N GLU A 182 15.91 5.77 7.96
CA GLU A 182 15.34 6.41 6.77
C GLU A 182 14.87 5.34 5.78
N MET A 183 13.69 5.53 5.20
CA MET A 183 13.18 4.70 4.11
C MET A 183 12.94 5.56 2.88
N ARG A 184 13.63 5.22 1.79
CA ARG A 184 13.40 5.84 0.47
C ARG A 184 12.31 5.12 -0.28
N LEU A 185 11.45 5.92 -0.91
CA LEU A 185 10.34 5.44 -1.71
C LEU A 185 10.69 5.58 -3.18
N ASN A 186 10.52 4.50 -3.93
CA ASN A 186 10.75 4.49 -5.37
C ASN A 186 9.51 3.98 -6.11
N THR A 187 9.28 4.53 -7.31
CA THR A 187 8.39 3.92 -8.31
C THR A 187 9.17 2.94 -9.17
N LEU A 188 8.47 1.96 -9.76
CA LEU A 188 9.10 1.00 -10.65
C LEU A 188 9.18 1.55 -12.08
N HIS A 189 10.15 1.06 -12.85
CA HIS A 189 10.14 1.22 -14.30
C HIS A 189 8.83 0.63 -14.87
N PRO A 190 8.13 1.30 -15.82
CA PRO A 190 6.82 0.84 -16.30
C PRO A 190 6.79 -0.60 -16.82
N GLU A 191 7.82 -1.02 -17.56
CA GLU A 191 7.93 -2.39 -18.08
C GLU A 191 8.12 -3.43 -16.97
N LEU A 192 8.90 -3.09 -15.94
CA LEU A 192 9.08 -3.94 -14.77
C LEU A 192 7.78 -4.05 -13.97
N GLU A 193 7.07 -2.93 -13.78
CA GLU A 193 5.76 -2.92 -13.12
C GLU A 193 4.78 -3.82 -13.87
N GLN A 194 4.73 -3.72 -15.20
CA GLN A 194 3.86 -4.56 -16.03
C GLN A 194 4.22 -6.05 -15.92
N LEU A 195 5.52 -6.38 -15.90
CA LEU A 195 6.00 -7.74 -15.73
C LEU A 195 5.65 -8.31 -14.35
N LEU A 196 5.74 -7.52 -13.29
CA LEU A 196 5.31 -7.94 -11.95
C LEU A 196 3.78 -8.11 -11.87
N LYS A 197 3.00 -7.24 -12.53
CA LYS A 197 1.53 -7.40 -12.62
C LYS A 197 1.12 -8.71 -13.28
N SER A 198 1.83 -9.15 -14.32
CA SER A 198 1.54 -10.45 -14.97
C SER A 198 1.84 -11.66 -14.09
N HIS A 199 2.63 -11.47 -13.02
CA HIS A 199 2.95 -12.45 -11.99
C HIS A 199 2.32 -12.11 -10.64
N SER A 200 1.23 -11.33 -10.64
CA SER A 200 0.62 -10.81 -9.41
C SER A 200 0.09 -11.91 -8.47
N THR A 201 -0.27 -13.08 -9.01
CA THR A 201 -0.73 -14.23 -8.23
C THR A 201 0.39 -15.04 -7.57
N ASP A 202 1.65 -14.67 -7.78
CA ASP A 202 2.81 -15.36 -7.19
C ASP A 202 3.88 -14.37 -6.69
N PRO A 203 3.61 -13.63 -5.60
CA PRO A 203 4.52 -12.61 -5.09
C PRO A 203 5.93 -13.11 -4.71
N LEU A 204 6.05 -14.38 -4.33
CA LEU A 204 7.34 -14.97 -3.94
C LEU A 204 8.33 -15.08 -5.13
N SER A 205 7.84 -14.99 -6.37
CA SER A 205 8.68 -14.95 -7.58
C SER A 205 9.22 -13.55 -7.91
N TRP A 206 8.67 -12.49 -7.29
CA TRP A 206 8.99 -11.11 -7.63
C TRP A 206 10.46 -10.73 -7.42
N PRO A 207 11.16 -11.19 -6.37
CA PRO A 207 12.58 -10.88 -6.20
C PRO A 207 13.44 -11.38 -7.36
N ASP A 208 13.17 -12.60 -7.86
CA ASP A 208 13.85 -13.15 -9.03
C ASP A 208 13.52 -12.35 -10.30
N ILE A 209 12.25 -12.00 -10.50
CA ILE A 209 11.83 -11.15 -11.63
C ILE A 209 12.54 -9.80 -11.58
N PHE A 210 12.55 -9.14 -10.41
CA PHE A 210 13.20 -7.86 -10.20
C PHE A 210 14.70 -7.95 -10.45
N LYS A 211 15.38 -8.99 -9.94
CA LYS A 211 16.82 -9.20 -10.12
C LYS A 211 17.17 -9.44 -11.59
N ASN A 212 16.39 -10.27 -12.29
CA ASN A 212 16.68 -10.67 -13.67
C ASN A 212 16.13 -9.70 -14.73
N PHE A 213 15.35 -8.70 -14.34
CA PHE A 213 14.86 -7.68 -15.27
C PHE A 213 16.00 -6.97 -15.98
N GLN A 214 15.99 -7.05 -17.31
CA GLN A 214 16.87 -6.33 -18.23
C GLN A 214 16.00 -5.53 -19.18
N HIS A 215 16.29 -4.25 -19.35
CA HIS A 215 15.54 -3.39 -20.25
C HIS A 215 15.96 -3.67 -21.70
N GLU A 216 15.06 -4.24 -22.52
CA GLU A 216 15.36 -4.74 -23.88
C GLU A 216 15.82 -3.62 -24.86
N GLY A 217 15.67 -2.36 -24.49
CA GLY A 217 16.12 -1.20 -25.27
C GLY A 217 17.62 -0.92 -25.27
N VAL A 218 18.44 -1.67 -24.52
CA VAL A 218 19.91 -1.54 -24.49
C VAL A 218 20.57 -2.77 -25.09
N SER A 219 20.16 -3.14 -26.32
CA SER A 219 20.92 -4.09 -27.11
C SER A 219 22.27 -3.45 -27.46
N SER A 220 23.28 -3.84 -26.70
CA SER A 220 24.69 -3.46 -26.82
C SER A 220 25.27 -3.99 -28.14
N ASN A 221 24.93 -3.35 -29.25
CA ASN A 221 25.70 -3.42 -30.49
C ASN A 221 26.96 -2.51 -30.44
N SER A 222 27.35 -2.05 -29.26
CA SER A 222 28.61 -1.34 -29.04
C SER A 222 29.78 -2.33 -29.00
N SER A 223 30.13 -2.85 -30.18
CA SER A 223 31.45 -3.37 -30.47
C SER A 223 32.49 -2.30 -30.13
N SER A 224 33.34 -2.59 -29.13
CA SER A 224 34.73 -2.13 -29.00
C SER A 224 34.99 -0.68 -29.47
N GLY A 225 34.64 0.30 -28.64
CA GLY A 225 34.97 1.70 -28.88
C GLY A 225 35.20 2.43 -27.57
N SER A 226 36.38 2.24 -26.99
CA SER A 226 36.85 2.94 -25.80
C SER A 226 36.70 4.46 -25.96
N SER A 227 35.74 5.07 -25.27
CA SER A 227 35.81 6.48 -24.91
C SER A 227 34.97 6.76 -23.67
N SER A 228 35.69 7.22 -22.66
CA SER A 228 35.23 7.73 -21.38
C SER A 228 34.14 8.80 -21.54
N SER A 229 32.90 8.47 -21.20
CA SER A 229 31.89 9.49 -20.89
C SER A 229 31.02 9.02 -19.73
N SER A 230 31.09 9.78 -18.63
CA SER A 230 30.51 9.55 -17.31
C SER A 230 29.00 9.82 -17.28
N GLY A 231 28.24 9.29 -18.24
CA GLY A 231 26.83 9.66 -18.46
C GLY A 231 25.87 8.50 -18.67
N SER A 232 26.14 7.30 -18.14
CA SER A 232 25.49 6.06 -18.60
C SER A 232 24.71 5.24 -17.57
N ASP A 233 24.18 5.83 -16.49
CA ASP A 233 23.42 5.04 -15.49
C ASP A 233 21.89 5.12 -15.61
N GLU A 234 21.32 6.02 -16.42
CA GLU A 234 19.85 6.14 -16.52
C GLU A 234 19.16 4.96 -17.24
N LYS A 235 19.85 4.28 -18.18
CA LYS A 235 19.18 3.31 -19.08
C LYS A 235 18.89 1.92 -18.47
N ASN A 236 19.46 1.61 -17.31
CA ASN A 236 19.23 0.35 -16.59
C ASN A 236 18.49 0.55 -15.27
N GLN A 237 17.86 1.72 -15.10
CA GLN A 237 17.22 2.08 -13.85
C GLN A 237 15.90 1.32 -13.66
N LYS A 238 15.93 0.30 -12.79
CA LYS A 238 14.75 -0.51 -12.41
C LYS A 238 13.73 0.28 -11.59
N VAL A 239 14.22 1.27 -10.85
CA VAL A 239 13.45 2.04 -9.86
C VAL A 239 13.76 3.52 -9.98
N ILE A 240 12.73 4.37 -9.96
CA ILE A 240 12.84 5.82 -10.05
C ILE A 240 12.55 6.40 -8.66
N PRO A 241 13.51 7.07 -8.01
CA PRO A 241 13.31 7.68 -6.70
C PRO A 241 12.21 8.73 -6.70
N LEU A 242 11.36 8.69 -5.67
CA LEU A 242 10.41 9.75 -5.37
C LEU A 242 11.11 10.79 -4.48
N SER A 243 11.73 11.76 -5.14
CA SER A 243 12.47 12.83 -4.46
C SER A 243 11.61 13.53 -3.40
N LYS A 244 12.16 13.67 -2.19
CA LYS A 244 11.52 14.34 -1.04
C LYS A 244 10.32 13.59 -0.45
N CYS A 245 10.13 12.33 -0.83
CA CYS A 245 9.10 11.46 -0.24
C CYS A 245 9.69 10.50 0.80
N GLU A 246 10.92 10.72 1.26
CA GLU A 246 11.57 9.90 2.27
C GLU A 246 10.80 9.99 3.58
N ILE A 247 10.70 8.85 4.27
CA ILE A 247 10.10 8.76 5.59
C ILE A 247 11.12 8.24 6.59
N VAL A 248 10.94 8.57 7.85
CA VAL A 248 11.84 8.15 8.94
C VAL A 248 11.09 7.33 9.96
N TRP A 249 11.55 6.10 10.19
CA TRP A 249 11.05 5.20 11.22
C TRP A 249 11.77 5.43 12.55
N SER A 250 11.02 5.48 13.65
CA SER A 250 11.53 5.54 15.02
C SER A 250 10.54 4.93 16.01
N PHE A 251 10.97 4.68 17.24
CA PHE A 251 10.06 4.31 18.33
C PHE A 251 9.24 5.51 18.84
N ASP A 252 9.70 6.73 18.59
CA ASP A 252 9.03 7.92 19.06
C ASP A 252 7.76 8.17 18.25
N LYS A 253 6.66 8.31 18.98
CA LYS A 253 5.41 8.80 18.40
C LYS A 253 5.57 10.29 18.15
N ASP A 254 5.43 10.74 16.91
CA ASP A 254 5.22 12.17 16.65
C ASP A 254 3.83 12.54 17.21
N PRO A 255 3.74 13.34 18.28
CA PRO A 255 2.49 13.63 18.96
C PRO A 255 1.55 14.52 18.15
N ILE A 256 2.06 15.22 17.14
CA ILE A 256 1.26 16.07 16.23
C ILE A 256 0.73 15.22 15.09
N GLN A 257 1.56 14.32 14.57
CA GLN A 257 1.26 13.54 13.37
C GLN A 257 0.51 12.23 13.65
N HIS A 258 0.59 11.68 14.86
CA HIS A 258 -0.07 10.43 15.25
C HIS A 258 -1.26 10.65 16.19
N SER A 259 -2.05 11.70 15.95
CA SER A 259 -3.26 12.01 16.73
C SER A 259 -4.24 10.84 16.81
N TYR A 260 -4.28 9.98 15.79
CA TYR A 260 -5.12 8.77 15.74
C TYR A 260 -4.74 7.68 16.74
N ILE A 261 -3.55 7.75 17.35
CA ILE A 261 -3.10 6.80 18.38
C ILE A 261 -3.58 7.23 19.78
N SER A 262 -4.12 8.44 19.91
CA SER A 262 -4.58 8.95 21.20
C SER A 262 -5.97 8.41 21.56
N SER A 263 -6.02 7.56 22.59
CA SER A 263 -6.91 7.71 23.76
C SER A 263 -7.85 6.57 24.18
N ASP A 264 -8.05 5.45 23.46
CA ASP A 264 -9.00 4.44 23.99
C ASP A 264 -8.83 2.96 23.58
N ASP A 265 -7.85 2.59 22.74
CA ASP A 265 -7.71 1.20 22.24
C ASP A 265 -7.11 0.19 23.25
N GLY A 266 -7.13 0.51 24.55
CA GLY A 266 -7.06 -0.50 25.60
C GLY A 266 -5.71 -0.64 26.30
N LYS A 267 -5.74 -0.28 27.59
CA LYS A 267 -5.09 -0.97 28.73
C LYS A 267 -3.93 -1.92 28.40
N ASP A 268 -2.72 -1.39 28.59
CA ASP A 268 -1.70 -1.93 29.50
C ASP A 268 -1.28 -3.40 29.40
N ASP A 269 -1.05 -3.93 28.20
CA ASP A 269 -0.10 -5.04 28.03
C ASP A 269 1.21 -4.47 27.44
N GLU A 270 2.18 -4.19 28.32
CA GLU A 270 3.46 -3.55 27.96
C GLU A 270 4.27 -4.28 26.86
N ALA A 271 3.97 -5.57 26.62
CA ALA A 271 4.59 -6.36 25.56
C ALA A 271 4.00 -6.08 24.16
N GLU A 272 2.76 -5.58 24.06
CA GLU A 272 2.12 -5.18 22.79
C GLU A 272 2.49 -3.73 22.39
N ASN A 273 3.20 -3.01 23.25
CA ASN A 273 3.53 -1.59 23.06
C ASN A 273 4.74 -1.31 22.17
N MET A 274 5.41 -2.34 21.65
CA MET A 274 6.52 -2.12 20.72
C MET A 274 5.96 -1.79 19.34
N SER A 275 6.00 -0.51 18.99
CA SER A 275 5.56 0.01 17.71
C SER A 275 6.62 0.90 17.08
N LEU A 276 6.72 0.84 15.75
CA LEU A 276 7.51 1.76 14.97
C LEU A 276 6.60 2.75 14.26
N HIS A 277 6.96 4.00 14.31
CA HIS A 277 6.22 5.10 13.70
C HIS A 277 7.08 5.74 12.63
N ALA A 278 6.46 6.08 11.51
CA ALA A 278 7.12 6.79 10.44
C ALA A 278 6.34 8.01 9.97
N VAL A 279 7.09 9.08 9.76
CA VAL A 279 6.63 10.35 9.23
C VAL A 279 7.50 10.77 8.06
N MET A 280 6.96 11.60 7.15
CA MET A 280 7.75 12.20 6.08
C MET A 280 8.85 13.10 6.66
N VAL A 281 10.09 12.94 6.18
CA VAL A 281 11.25 13.75 6.60
C VAL A 281 10.98 15.25 6.39
N HIS A 282 10.29 15.57 5.30
CA HIS A 282 9.98 16.94 4.91
C HIS A 282 8.59 17.41 5.36
N GLY A 283 7.87 16.60 6.15
CA GLY A 283 6.50 16.86 6.63
C GLY A 283 5.43 16.70 5.54
N GLU A 284 5.63 17.31 4.38
CA GLU A 284 4.77 17.18 3.20
C GLU A 284 5.59 17.29 1.91
N GLN A 285 5.06 16.76 0.81
CA GLN A 285 5.69 16.90 -0.50
C GLN A 285 4.67 17.14 -1.60
N VAL A 286 4.99 17.97 -2.59
CA VAL A 286 4.17 18.13 -3.80
C VAL A 286 4.71 17.23 -4.91
N VAL A 287 3.86 16.34 -5.40
CA VAL A 287 4.16 15.38 -6.48
C VAL A 287 3.22 15.57 -7.66
N ASN A 288 3.67 15.20 -8.85
CA ASN A 288 2.78 15.11 -10.00
C ASN A 288 1.94 13.84 -9.90
N SER A 289 0.63 13.96 -10.12
CA SER A 289 -0.27 12.81 -10.17
C SER A 289 0.12 11.89 -11.33
N THR A 290 0.23 10.60 -11.02
CA THR A 290 0.39 9.56 -12.05
C THR A 290 -0.94 9.20 -12.73
N ILE A 291 -2.07 9.59 -12.13
CA ILE A 291 -3.42 9.28 -12.62
C ILE A 291 -3.94 10.41 -13.52
N VAL A 292 -3.73 11.67 -13.12
CA VAL A 292 -4.24 12.84 -13.85
C VAL A 292 -3.06 13.70 -14.29
N PRO A 293 -2.62 13.60 -15.56
CA PRO A 293 -1.50 14.39 -16.07
C PRO A 293 -1.67 15.89 -15.81
N GLY A 294 -0.63 16.52 -15.26
CA GLY A 294 -0.62 17.95 -14.94
C GLY A 294 -1.27 18.32 -13.59
N MET A 295 -1.95 17.38 -12.91
CA MET A 295 -2.42 17.60 -11.56
C MET A 295 -1.27 17.45 -10.57
N GLN A 296 -1.08 18.45 -9.70
CA GLN A 296 -0.18 18.35 -8.57
C GLN A 296 -0.94 17.93 -7.32
N ILE A 297 -0.31 17.11 -6.48
CA ILE A 297 -0.88 16.65 -5.23
C ILE A 297 0.14 16.87 -4.13
N ARG A 298 -0.29 17.54 -3.06
CA ARG A 298 0.43 17.63 -1.81
C ARG A 298 0.11 16.40 -0.97
N ILE A 299 1.12 15.58 -0.71
CA ILE A 299 1.01 14.33 0.03
C ILE A 299 1.46 14.52 1.48
N LEU A 300 0.75 13.85 2.38
CA LEU A 300 1.11 13.67 3.78
C LEU A 300 0.95 12.19 4.10
N ASP A 301 2.07 11.52 4.32
CA ASP A 301 2.11 10.08 4.59
C ASP A 301 2.56 9.85 6.04
N GLN A 302 1.81 9.04 6.76
CA GLN A 302 2.12 8.62 8.13
C GLN A 302 1.86 7.14 8.26
N LEU A 303 2.81 6.43 8.86
CA LEU A 303 2.79 4.99 8.99
C LEU A 303 3.00 4.59 10.44
N SER A 304 2.31 3.55 10.91
CA SER A 304 2.64 2.91 12.18
C SER A 304 2.64 1.39 12.02
N LEU A 305 3.72 0.74 12.42
CA LEU A 305 3.92 -0.69 12.31
C LEU A 305 3.97 -1.33 13.69
N TYR A 306 3.10 -2.30 13.89
CA TYR A 306 3.06 -3.20 15.04
C TYR A 306 3.34 -4.62 14.53
N GLN A 307 3.58 -5.56 15.44
CA GLN A 307 3.86 -6.94 15.07
C GLN A 307 2.76 -7.55 14.20
N HIS A 308 1.48 -7.27 14.49
CA HIS A 308 0.33 -7.87 13.79
C HIS A 308 -0.53 -6.88 13.02
N VAL A 309 -0.20 -5.59 13.05
CA VAL A 309 -1.04 -4.54 12.45
C VAL A 309 -0.16 -3.49 11.78
N PHE A 310 -0.58 -3.02 10.61
CA PHE A 310 0.04 -1.94 9.88
C PHE A 310 -0.98 -0.83 9.62
N TYR A 311 -0.72 0.36 10.17
CA TYR A 311 -1.53 1.54 9.95
C TYR A 311 -0.94 2.40 8.85
N ILE A 312 -1.80 2.85 7.93
CA ILE A 312 -1.44 3.73 6.82
C ILE A 312 -2.41 4.92 6.82
N ASN A 313 -1.88 6.14 6.98
CA ASN A 313 -2.64 7.38 6.87
C ASN A 313 -2.16 8.21 5.68
N ASP A 314 -2.38 7.71 4.47
CA ASP A 314 -2.04 8.41 3.23
C ASP A 314 -3.11 9.47 2.94
N ARG A 315 -2.69 10.73 2.73
CA ARG A 315 -3.60 11.84 2.39
C ARG A 315 -3.03 12.70 1.27
N GLY A 316 -3.87 13.00 0.29
CA GLY A 316 -3.54 13.87 -0.82
C GLY A 316 -4.44 15.10 -0.87
N PHE A 317 -3.84 16.28 -0.99
CA PHE A 317 -4.54 17.55 -1.09
C PHE A 317 -4.11 18.31 -2.34
N ASP A 318 -5.00 19.14 -2.88
CA ASP A 318 -4.65 20.12 -3.90
C ASP A 318 -3.72 21.17 -3.25
N PRO A 319 -2.51 21.40 -3.80
CA PRO A 319 -1.52 22.28 -3.17
C PRO A 319 -1.94 23.77 -3.19
N ILE A 320 -2.88 24.17 -4.04
CA ILE A 320 -3.30 25.56 -4.20
C ILE A 320 -4.52 25.86 -3.31
N THR A 321 -5.52 24.99 -3.37
CA THR A 321 -6.81 25.18 -2.71
C THR A 321 -6.87 24.52 -1.33
N GLY A 322 -5.98 23.57 -1.05
CA GLY A 322 -6.05 22.71 0.12
C GLY A 322 -7.20 21.71 0.07
N ALA A 323 -7.91 21.59 -1.05
CA ALA A 323 -9.01 20.65 -1.21
C ALA A 323 -8.52 19.21 -1.13
N PHE A 324 -9.26 18.37 -0.43
CA PHE A 324 -8.96 16.93 -0.36
C PHE A 324 -9.10 16.28 -1.74
N ILE A 325 -8.09 15.47 -2.13
CA ILE A 325 -8.06 14.74 -3.41
C ILE A 325 -8.26 13.24 -3.17
N TYR A 326 -7.47 12.63 -2.29
CA TYR A 326 -7.55 11.19 -2.03
C TYR A 326 -7.08 10.84 -0.62
N GLY A 327 -7.38 9.61 -0.21
CA GLY A 327 -6.96 9.03 1.07
C GLY A 327 -8.12 8.87 2.03
N ASN A 328 -7.81 8.92 3.31
CA ASN A 328 -8.82 8.89 4.36
C ASN A 328 -9.30 10.33 4.71
N GLN A 329 -10.62 10.55 4.58
CA GLN A 329 -11.25 11.86 4.79
C GLN A 329 -11.50 12.22 6.26
N ARG A 330 -11.54 11.21 7.14
CA ARG A 330 -11.96 11.36 8.54
C ARG A 330 -10.81 11.39 9.53
N ASP A 331 -9.58 11.36 9.02
CA ASP A 331 -8.37 11.20 9.84
C ASP A 331 -8.34 9.88 10.63
N ILE A 332 -9.10 8.86 10.18
CA ILE A 332 -9.02 7.48 10.65
C ILE A 332 -8.11 6.66 9.73
N PRO A 333 -6.90 6.27 10.13
CA PRO A 333 -5.98 5.52 9.26
C PRO A 333 -6.59 4.21 8.78
N TYR A 334 -6.11 3.72 7.63
CA TYR A 334 -6.36 2.34 7.24
C TYR A 334 -5.65 1.43 8.24
N ARG A 335 -6.39 0.50 8.85
CA ARG A 335 -5.87 -0.50 9.79
C ARG A 335 -5.79 -1.84 9.08
N LEU A 336 -4.59 -2.25 8.70
CA LEU A 336 -4.37 -3.51 8.02
C LEU A 336 -3.88 -4.57 9.03
N GLU A 337 -4.61 -5.67 9.14
CA GLU A 337 -4.23 -6.82 9.95
C GLU A 337 -3.27 -7.71 9.16
N ARG A 338 -2.23 -8.22 9.82
CA ARG A 338 -1.30 -9.16 9.20
C ARG A 338 -2.01 -10.46 8.87
N VAL A 339 -1.86 -10.90 7.63
CA VAL A 339 -2.41 -12.14 7.10
C VAL A 339 -1.36 -13.24 7.07
N SER A 340 -0.13 -12.89 6.67
CA SER A 340 0.97 -13.85 6.51
C SER A 340 2.33 -13.26 6.88
N ASN A 341 3.28 -14.15 7.16
CA ASN A 341 4.71 -13.87 7.15
C ASN A 341 5.34 -14.38 5.86
N ILE A 342 6.39 -13.70 5.39
CA ILE A 342 7.29 -14.24 4.37
C ILE A 342 8.60 -14.58 5.05
N LEU A 343 8.96 -15.86 5.03
CA LEU A 343 10.13 -16.39 5.71
C LEU A 343 11.11 -17.01 4.70
N PRO A 344 12.43 -16.99 4.97
CA PRO A 344 13.36 -17.85 4.25
C PRO A 344 12.98 -19.32 4.41
N SER A 345 12.99 -20.08 3.31
CA SER A 345 12.79 -21.52 3.29
C SER A 345 13.87 -22.18 4.11
N ALA A 346 13.48 -22.87 5.18
CA ALA A 346 14.38 -23.63 6.06
C ALA A 346 15.01 -24.87 5.38
N THR A 347 15.02 -24.93 4.04
CA THR A 347 15.51 -26.06 3.25
C THR A 347 16.89 -26.50 3.76
N SER A 348 16.83 -27.71 4.33
CA SER A 348 17.79 -28.39 5.19
C SER A 348 19.25 -27.99 4.94
N ALA A 349 19.85 -27.35 5.94
CA ALA A 349 21.30 -27.33 6.12
C ALA A 349 21.90 -28.75 6.35
N ALA A 350 21.10 -29.81 6.22
CA ALA A 350 21.42 -31.16 6.66
C ALA A 350 21.79 -32.14 5.53
N ASP A 351 21.61 -31.81 4.25
CA ASP A 351 21.72 -32.82 3.16
C ASP A 351 22.87 -32.61 2.15
N ASP A 352 23.73 -31.60 2.31
CA ASP A 352 24.84 -31.33 1.36
C ASP A 352 26.22 -31.57 1.99
N ASP A 353 26.55 -32.83 2.29
CA ASP A 353 27.92 -33.31 2.54
C ASP A 353 28.55 -33.92 1.26
N ASP A 354 28.15 -33.42 0.09
CA ASP A 354 28.82 -33.71 -1.18
C ASP A 354 29.52 -32.43 -1.63
N GLY A 355 30.83 -32.32 -1.31
CA GLY A 355 31.68 -31.13 -1.36
C GLY A 355 31.94 -30.52 -2.75
N SER A 356 30.92 -30.45 -3.61
CA SER A 356 30.97 -29.98 -4.98
C SER A 356 29.99 -28.82 -5.28
N SER A 357 29.25 -28.31 -4.29
CA SER A 357 28.26 -27.24 -4.53
C SER A 357 28.87 -25.85 -4.41
N SER A 358 28.96 -25.13 -5.54
CA SER A 358 29.36 -23.73 -5.59
C SER A 358 28.41 -22.87 -4.75
N THR A 359 28.95 -22.19 -3.74
CA THR A 359 28.24 -21.34 -2.78
C THR A 359 27.48 -20.14 -3.39
N ALA A 360 27.60 -19.91 -4.70
CA ALA A 360 27.08 -18.72 -5.38
C ALA A 360 25.60 -18.78 -5.79
N ASP A 361 24.92 -19.92 -5.73
CA ASP A 361 23.51 -20.03 -6.20
C ASP A 361 22.55 -20.66 -5.18
N ARG A 362 22.91 -20.67 -3.89
CA ARG A 362 21.97 -21.05 -2.82
C ARG A 362 20.97 -19.91 -2.61
N ARG A 363 20.06 -19.73 -3.57
CA ARG A 363 18.94 -18.80 -3.44
C ARG A 363 18.05 -19.32 -2.33
N GLU A 364 17.97 -18.56 -1.24
CA GLU A 364 16.98 -18.77 -0.21
C GLU A 364 15.61 -18.61 -0.86
N ARG A 365 14.92 -19.74 -1.07
CA ARG A 365 13.53 -19.70 -1.55
C ARG A 365 12.71 -19.04 -0.44
N LEU A 366 11.82 -18.13 -0.79
CA LEU A 366 10.88 -17.58 0.18
C LEU A 366 9.71 -18.55 0.37
N GLN A 367 9.17 -18.60 1.57
CA GLN A 367 7.94 -19.33 1.91
C GLN A 367 6.94 -18.38 2.56
N LEU A 368 5.66 -18.65 2.32
CA LEU A 368 4.55 -17.93 2.93
C LEU A 368 4.01 -18.73 4.11
N GLU A 369 3.94 -18.12 5.28
CA GLU A 369 3.31 -18.67 6.47
C GLU A 369 2.04 -17.87 6.78
N VAL A 370 0.86 -18.49 6.64
CA VAL A 370 -0.41 -17.84 6.99
C VAL A 370 -0.55 -17.81 8.50
N ILE A 371 -0.73 -16.61 9.07
CA ILE A 371 -0.90 -16.43 10.52
C ILE A 371 -2.33 -16.03 10.91
N ASN A 372 -3.09 -15.45 9.96
CA ASN A 372 -4.50 -15.11 10.17
C ASN A 372 -5.37 -15.88 9.16
N PRO A 373 -5.87 -17.07 9.53
CA PRO A 373 -6.67 -17.90 8.63
C PRO A 373 -8.01 -17.25 8.25
N GLU A 374 -8.54 -16.31 9.03
CA GLU A 374 -9.81 -15.63 8.68
C GLU A 374 -9.67 -14.69 7.48
N LEU A 375 -8.44 -14.25 7.20
CA LEU A 375 -8.08 -13.35 6.11
C LEU A 375 -7.26 -14.04 5.01
N GLU A 376 -6.94 -15.33 5.13
CA GLU A 376 -6.11 -16.05 4.15
C GLU A 376 -6.65 -15.97 2.72
N TRP A 377 -7.99 -15.92 2.60
CA TRP A 377 -8.68 -15.77 1.34
C TRP A 377 -8.29 -14.47 0.61
N THR A 378 -7.72 -13.47 1.26
CA THR A 378 -7.32 -12.20 0.63
C THR A 378 -5.99 -12.29 -0.12
N ILE A 379 -5.16 -13.29 0.17
CA ILE A 379 -3.82 -13.49 -0.42
C ILE A 379 -3.93 -13.75 -1.93
N GLY A 380 -4.90 -14.57 -2.34
CA GLY A 380 -5.17 -14.82 -3.75
C GLY A 380 -5.91 -16.12 -4.05
N PRO A 381 -6.09 -16.46 -5.34
CA PRO A 381 -6.94 -17.58 -5.76
C PRO A 381 -6.51 -18.96 -5.27
N LYS A 382 -5.25 -19.15 -4.85
CA LYS A 382 -4.75 -20.41 -4.29
C LYS A 382 -5.27 -20.67 -2.86
N TYR A 383 -5.70 -19.62 -2.16
CA TYR A 383 -6.09 -19.65 -0.74
C TYR A 383 -7.60 -19.49 -0.53
N ARG A 384 -8.41 -19.64 -1.59
CA ARG A 384 -9.86 -19.47 -1.48
C ARG A 384 -10.61 -20.20 -2.58
N THR A 385 -11.90 -20.36 -2.35
CA THR A 385 -12.86 -20.68 -3.41
C THR A 385 -13.47 -19.42 -4.02
N ILE A 386 -14.09 -19.53 -5.20
CA ILE A 386 -14.80 -18.40 -5.82
C ILE A 386 -16.02 -18.02 -4.97
N GLU A 387 -16.72 -19.03 -4.44
CA GLU A 387 -17.92 -18.87 -3.63
C GLU A 387 -17.64 -18.13 -2.32
N GLU A 388 -16.54 -18.47 -1.65
CA GLU A 388 -16.06 -17.76 -0.46
C GLU A 388 -15.76 -16.29 -0.78
N TYR A 389 -14.99 -16.06 -1.84
CA TYR A 389 -14.63 -14.71 -2.27
C TYR A 389 -15.87 -13.84 -2.53
N ASP A 390 -16.82 -14.34 -3.31
CA ASP A 390 -18.05 -13.62 -3.62
C ASP A 390 -18.90 -13.37 -2.37
N SER A 391 -18.94 -14.33 -1.43
CA SER A 391 -19.63 -14.17 -0.15
C SER A 391 -19.00 -13.06 0.69
N LYS A 392 -17.66 -13.04 0.81
CA LYS A 392 -16.93 -12.01 1.56
C LYS A 392 -17.10 -10.62 0.94
N LEU A 393 -17.08 -10.51 -0.39
CA LEU A 393 -17.35 -9.25 -1.08
C LEU A 393 -18.77 -8.77 -0.87
N LYS A 394 -19.75 -9.67 -0.86
CA LYS A 394 -21.15 -9.30 -0.63
C LYS A 394 -21.35 -8.64 0.74
N VAL A 395 -20.64 -9.09 1.78
CA VAL A 395 -20.69 -8.50 3.13
C VAL A 395 -20.28 -7.02 3.10
N ILE A 396 -19.29 -6.66 2.29
CA ILE A 396 -18.79 -5.27 2.20
C ILE A 396 -19.47 -4.41 1.13
N GLY A 397 -20.57 -4.91 0.54
CA GLY A 397 -21.35 -4.20 -0.49
C GLY A 397 -20.84 -4.41 -1.92
N GLY A 398 -19.99 -5.40 -2.16
CA GLY A 398 -19.41 -5.73 -3.47
C GLY A 398 -18.02 -5.10 -3.70
N PRO A 399 -17.51 -5.15 -4.94
CA PRO A 399 -16.17 -4.64 -5.27
C PRO A 399 -16.02 -3.13 -5.04
N SER A 400 -14.91 -2.71 -4.40
CA SER A 400 -14.62 -1.31 -4.06
C SER A 400 -14.57 -0.37 -5.28
N THR A 401 -14.27 -0.85 -6.48
CA THR A 401 -14.29 -0.03 -7.72
C THR A 401 -15.68 0.21 -8.29
N GLY A 402 -16.69 -0.52 -7.82
CA GLY A 402 -18.05 -0.50 -8.39
C GLY A 402 -19.02 0.47 -7.72
N ILE A 403 -18.69 1.02 -6.54
CA ILE A 403 -19.68 1.71 -5.69
C ILE A 403 -20.12 3.08 -6.23
N ASN A 404 -19.47 3.61 -7.27
CA ASN A 404 -19.89 4.87 -7.90
C ASN A 404 -20.28 4.68 -9.37
N LYS A 405 -21.60 4.66 -9.65
CA LYS A 405 -22.18 5.39 -10.80
C LYS A 405 -23.71 5.49 -10.89
N LYS A 406 -24.55 4.63 -10.27
CA LYS A 406 -26.02 4.68 -10.53
C LYS A 406 -26.97 4.50 -9.34
N ASP A 407 -26.56 3.94 -8.22
CA ASP A 407 -27.53 3.50 -7.19
C ASP A 407 -27.96 4.58 -6.18
N PHE A 408 -27.42 5.80 -6.26
CA PHE A 408 -27.85 6.90 -5.38
C PHE A 408 -29.13 7.62 -5.86
N LYS A 409 -29.68 7.27 -7.04
CA LYS A 409 -30.89 7.93 -7.58
C LYS A 409 -32.23 7.34 -7.11
N SER A 410 -32.25 6.27 -6.32
CA SER A 410 -33.50 5.62 -5.87
C SER A 410 -33.87 5.88 -4.40
N GLY A 411 -33.02 6.56 -3.61
CA GLY A 411 -33.24 6.74 -2.17
C GLY A 411 -34.01 8.01 -1.74
N GLN A 412 -34.17 9.00 -2.61
CA GLN A 412 -34.97 10.20 -2.31
C GLN A 412 -36.40 10.05 -2.86
N GLY A 413 -37.19 9.24 -2.17
CA GLY A 413 -38.59 9.05 -2.47
C GLY A 413 -39.42 8.78 -1.21
N LYS A 414 -40.08 9.85 -0.72
CA LYS A 414 -41.20 9.90 0.23
C LYS A 414 -40.84 9.90 1.73
N SER A 415 -40.76 11.11 2.28
CA SER A 415 -41.39 11.47 3.55
C SER A 415 -42.26 12.69 3.32
#